data_AF-A0A7V5ZFW1-F1
#
_entry.id   AF-A0A7V5ZFW1-F1
#
_cell.length_a   1.000
_cell.length_b   1.000
_cell.length_c   1.000
_cell.angle_alpha   90.00
_cell.angle_beta   90.00
_cell.angle_gamma   90.00
#
_symmetry.space_group_name_H-M   'P 1'
#
loop_
_entity.id
_entity.type
_entity.pdbx_description
1 polymer ?
#
loop_
_entity_poly.entity_id
_entity_poly.type
_entity_poly.pdbx_seq_one_letter_code
_entity_poly.pdbx_strand_id
1 'polypeptide(L)'
;SIRSQMALIAVLLMGMGVILYLADRFGRRERTVESISVFEGFLVGCAQALALIPGVSRSGATITAGLMLGFTREAAARFSFLLSAPITLGATLWTFRHLVTSPPAGEQLLVMATGVLTSGVVGYLSIAFLLRYLRTHSVNLFLWYRLALGLLVLAVWWFRG
;
A
#
# COMPACT_ATOMS: atom_id res chain seq x y z
N SER A 1 -19.74 2.50 -13.96
CA SER A 1 -20.68 2.61 -12.82
C SER A 1 -19.91 2.37 -11.53
N ILE A 2 -20.21 3.08 -10.44
CA ILE A 2 -19.58 2.86 -9.11
C ILE A 2 -19.68 1.38 -8.69
N ARG A 3 -20.77 0.71 -9.09
CA ARG A 3 -21.02 -0.72 -8.86
C ARG A 3 -19.98 -1.63 -9.51
N SER A 4 -19.62 -1.38 -10.77
CA SER A 4 -18.60 -2.21 -11.47
C SER A 4 -17.20 -2.00 -10.87
N GLN A 5 -16.94 -0.82 -10.31
CA GLN A 5 -15.69 -0.52 -9.62
C GLN A 5 -15.56 -1.28 -8.30
N MET A 6 -16.65 -1.46 -7.53
CA MET A 6 -16.60 -2.22 -6.27
C MET A 6 -16.19 -3.68 -6.46
N ALA A 7 -16.79 -4.36 -7.44
CA ALA A 7 -16.45 -5.75 -7.76
C ALA A 7 -14.98 -5.87 -8.23
N LEU A 8 -14.54 -4.94 -9.09
CA LEU A 8 -13.15 -4.89 -9.54
C LEU A 8 -12.18 -4.70 -8.37
N ILE A 9 -12.46 -3.74 -7.47
CA ILE A 9 -11.65 -3.47 -6.28
C ILE A 9 -11.55 -4.73 -5.41
N ALA A 10 -12.67 -5.41 -5.17
CA ALA A 10 -12.68 -6.59 -4.33
C ALA A 10 -11.85 -7.74 -4.94
N VAL A 11 -12.04 -8.02 -6.23
CA VAL A 11 -11.29 -9.07 -6.94
C VAL A 11 -9.79 -8.77 -6.94
N LEU A 12 -9.39 -7.53 -7.25
CA LEU A 12 -7.98 -7.14 -7.24
C LEU A 12 -7.37 -7.13 -5.84
N LEU A 13 -8.14 -6.72 -4.83
CA LEU A 13 -7.71 -6.76 -3.44
C LEU A 13 -7.36 -8.19 -3.02
N MET A 14 -8.24 -9.15 -3.34
CA MET A 14 -8.02 -10.58 -3.07
C MET A 14 -6.88 -11.15 -3.90
N GLY A 15 -6.91 -10.92 -5.22
CA GLY A 15 -5.90 -11.41 -6.16
C GLY A 15 -4.49 -10.97 -5.80
N MET A 16 -4.28 -9.68 -5.52
CA MET A 16 -2.97 -9.21 -5.05
C MET A 16 -2.62 -9.70 -3.63
N GLY A 17 -3.60 -10.07 -2.81
CA GLY A 17 -3.33 -10.76 -1.54
C GLY A 17 -2.72 -12.14 -1.76
N VAL A 18 -3.28 -12.89 -2.71
CA VAL A 18 -2.76 -14.21 -3.14
C VAL A 18 -1.38 -14.06 -3.76
N ILE A 19 -1.18 -13.09 -4.66
CA ILE A 19 0.12 -12.85 -5.31
C ILE A 19 1.18 -12.50 -4.27
N LEU A 20 0.87 -11.63 -3.29
CA LEU A 20 1.78 -11.29 -2.19
C LEU A 20 2.15 -12.53 -1.36
N TYR A 21 1.18 -13.39 -1.06
CA TYR A 21 1.43 -14.64 -0.35
C TYR A 21 2.36 -15.58 -1.13
N LEU A 22 2.12 -15.74 -2.43
CA LEU A 22 2.96 -16.58 -3.29
C LEU A 22 4.39 -16.04 -3.36
N ALA A 23 4.55 -14.72 -3.52
CA ALA A 23 5.87 -14.08 -3.49
C ALA A 23 6.59 -14.28 -2.15
N ASP A 24 5.87 -14.21 -1.03
CA ASP A 24 6.45 -14.49 0.28
C ASP A 24 6.79 -15.97 0.47
N ARG A 25 5.97 -16.89 -0.05
CA ARG A 25 6.19 -18.33 0.09
C ARG A 25 7.40 -18.80 -0.70
N PHE A 26 7.54 -18.33 -1.94
CA PHE A 26 8.54 -18.79 -2.90
C PHE A 26 9.76 -17.86 -3.04
N GLY A 27 9.72 -16.65 -2.49
CA GLY A 27 10.84 -15.72 -2.52
C GLY A 27 12.06 -16.22 -1.72
N ARG A 28 13.26 -15.95 -2.23
CA ARG A 28 14.55 -16.34 -1.60
C ARG A 28 14.77 -15.68 -0.24
N ARG A 29 14.38 -14.40 -0.11
CA ARG A 29 14.41 -13.61 1.15
C ARG A 29 15.79 -13.56 1.81
N GLU A 30 16.84 -13.37 1.03
CA GLU A 30 18.24 -13.36 1.50
C GLU A 30 18.86 -11.95 1.49
N ARG A 31 18.27 -11.01 0.74
CA ARG A 31 18.90 -9.72 0.42
C ARG A 31 18.34 -8.56 1.25
N THR A 32 19.22 -7.74 1.80
CA THR A 32 18.86 -6.56 2.61
C THR A 32 18.79 -5.29 1.76
N VAL A 33 18.32 -4.19 2.37
CA VAL A 33 18.02 -2.93 1.65
C VAL A 33 19.28 -2.30 1.04
N GLU A 34 20.45 -2.55 1.64
CA GLU A 34 21.75 -2.03 1.21
C GLU A 34 22.23 -2.67 -0.10
N SER A 35 21.69 -3.84 -0.45
CA SER A 35 22.07 -4.60 -1.65
C SER A 35 21.19 -4.30 -2.87
N ILE A 36 20.25 -3.35 -2.77
CA ILE A 36 19.30 -3.03 -3.83
C ILE A 36 20.02 -2.23 -4.93
N SER A 37 19.99 -2.76 -6.15
CA SER A 37 20.52 -2.06 -7.33
C SER A 37 19.52 -1.05 -7.90
N VAL A 38 20.03 -0.09 -8.69
CA VAL A 38 19.19 0.90 -9.38
C VAL A 38 18.17 0.22 -10.31
N PHE A 39 18.58 -0.83 -11.02
CA PHE A 39 17.71 -1.59 -11.91
C PHE A 39 16.55 -2.24 -11.15
N GLU A 40 16.82 -2.82 -9.99
CA GLU A 40 15.77 -3.40 -9.13
C GLU A 40 14.84 -2.31 -8.58
N GLY A 41 15.39 -1.16 -8.21
CA GLY A 41 14.59 0.00 -7.85
C GLY A 41 13.63 0.44 -8.96
N PHE A 42 14.11 0.42 -10.21
CA PHE A 42 13.27 0.67 -11.39
C PHE A 42 12.17 -0.38 -11.55
N LEU A 43 12.48 -1.67 -11.43
CA LEU A 43 11.48 -2.75 -11.53
C LEU A 43 10.39 -2.64 -10.46
N VAL A 44 10.77 -2.35 -9.21
CA VAL A 44 9.80 -2.12 -8.13
C VAL A 44 8.98 -0.85 -8.41
N GLY A 45 9.58 0.19 -9.00
CA GLY A 45 8.88 1.37 -9.50
C GLY A 45 7.84 1.04 -10.57
N CYS A 46 8.15 0.15 -11.53
CA CYS A 46 7.18 -0.34 -12.50
C CYS A 46 6.04 -1.11 -11.82
N ALA A 47 6.36 -1.97 -10.84
CA ALA A 47 5.32 -2.66 -10.05
C ALA A 47 4.44 -1.67 -9.28
N GLN A 48 5.00 -0.56 -8.81
CA GLN A 48 4.25 0.50 -8.14
C GLN A 48 3.26 1.20 -9.08
N ALA A 49 3.55 1.31 -10.37
CA ALA A 49 2.61 1.90 -11.34
C ALA A 49 1.30 1.10 -11.44
N LEU A 50 1.33 -0.22 -11.16
CA LEU A 50 0.13 -1.05 -11.08
C LEU A 50 -0.85 -0.58 -9.98
N ALA A 51 -0.35 0.16 -8.99
CA ALA A 51 -1.17 0.72 -7.92
C ALA A 51 -2.13 1.83 -8.38
N LEU A 52 -2.02 2.30 -9.63
CA LEU A 52 -3.00 3.19 -10.23
C LEU A 52 -4.34 2.49 -10.48
N ILE A 53 -4.35 1.15 -10.55
CA ILE A 53 -5.58 0.37 -10.71
C ILE A 53 -6.28 0.25 -9.34
N PRO A 54 -7.54 0.72 -9.20
CA PRO A 54 -8.26 0.66 -7.94
C PRO A 54 -8.37 -0.78 -7.39
N GLY A 55 -8.00 -0.96 -6.11
CA GLY A 55 -7.94 -2.28 -5.46
C GLY A 55 -6.55 -2.92 -5.47
N VAL A 56 -5.64 -2.45 -6.32
CA VAL A 56 -4.21 -2.78 -6.18
C VAL A 56 -3.63 -1.98 -5.02
N SER A 57 -3.27 -2.69 -3.96
CA SER A 57 -2.53 -2.09 -2.85
C SER A 57 -1.12 -1.72 -3.30
N ARG A 58 -0.77 -0.43 -3.21
CA ARG A 58 0.55 0.05 -3.59
C ARG A 58 1.68 -0.63 -2.84
N SER A 59 1.61 -0.65 -1.50
CA SER A 59 2.60 -1.36 -0.68
C SER A 59 2.58 -2.86 -0.97
N GLY A 60 1.41 -3.45 -1.22
CA GLY A 60 1.31 -4.85 -1.64
C GLY A 60 2.07 -5.14 -2.93
N ALA A 61 1.92 -4.31 -3.97
CA ALA A 61 2.59 -4.47 -5.26
C ALA A 61 4.11 -4.33 -5.14
N THR A 62 4.59 -3.29 -4.47
CA THR A 62 6.03 -3.03 -4.29
C THR A 62 6.70 -4.06 -3.38
N ILE A 63 6.05 -4.49 -2.29
CA ILE A 63 6.57 -5.55 -1.41
C ILE A 63 6.61 -6.87 -2.15
N THR A 64 5.57 -7.22 -2.92
CA THR A 64 5.55 -8.42 -3.76
C THR A 64 6.73 -8.43 -4.71
N ALA A 65 6.95 -7.34 -5.45
CA ALA A 65 8.07 -7.22 -6.38
C ALA A 65 9.41 -7.38 -5.66
N GLY A 66 9.60 -6.74 -4.49
CA GLY A 66 10.81 -6.91 -3.68
C GLY A 66 11.04 -8.35 -3.23
N LEU A 67 9.99 -9.04 -2.80
CA LEU A 67 10.06 -10.45 -2.40
C LEU A 67 10.43 -11.36 -3.58
N MET A 68 9.88 -11.10 -4.77
CA MET A 68 10.22 -11.82 -6.01
C MET A 68 11.67 -11.58 -6.45
N LEU A 69 12.22 -10.39 -6.16
CA LEU A 69 13.64 -10.07 -6.37
C LEU A 69 14.57 -10.65 -5.29
N GLY A 70 14.02 -11.36 -4.31
CA GLY A 70 14.78 -12.06 -3.27
C GLY A 70 15.09 -11.20 -2.04
N PHE A 71 14.48 -10.03 -1.89
CA PHE A 71 14.64 -9.20 -0.70
C PHE A 71 14.00 -9.86 0.53
N THR A 72 14.57 -9.63 1.71
CA THR A 72 13.90 -9.99 2.97
C THR A 72 12.58 -9.20 3.08
N ARG A 73 11.64 -9.72 3.86
CA ARG A 73 10.34 -9.03 4.10
C ARG A 73 10.53 -7.62 4.62
N GLU A 74 11.44 -7.45 5.57
CA GLU A 74 11.77 -6.14 6.12
C GLU A 74 12.39 -5.24 5.05
N ALA A 75 13.34 -5.72 4.25
CA ALA A 75 13.96 -4.93 3.19
C ALA A 75 12.95 -4.51 2.12
N ALA A 76 12.08 -5.43 1.66
CA ALA A 76 11.02 -5.13 0.71
C ALA A 76 10.03 -4.08 1.26
N ALA A 77 9.62 -4.19 2.52
CA ALA A 77 8.75 -3.21 3.17
C ALA A 77 9.42 -1.85 3.37
N ARG A 78 10.66 -1.82 3.87
CA ARG A 78 11.45 -0.59 4.02
C ARG A 78 11.61 0.12 2.68
N PHE A 79 12.02 -0.61 1.65
CA PHE A 79 12.19 -0.04 0.32
C PHE A 79 10.88 0.49 -0.26
N SER A 80 9.78 -0.26 -0.10
CA SER A 80 8.43 0.20 -0.45
C SER A 80 8.02 1.50 0.25
N PHE A 81 8.36 1.67 1.52
CA PHE A 81 8.08 2.91 2.25
C PHE A 81 8.99 4.07 1.83
N LEU A 82 10.27 3.82 1.58
CA LEU A 82 11.18 4.82 1.04
C LEU A 82 10.71 5.31 -0.33
N LEU A 83 10.33 4.39 -1.22
CA LEU A 83 9.78 4.70 -2.54
C LEU A 83 8.45 5.46 -2.45
N SER A 84 7.65 5.20 -1.42
CA SER A 84 6.41 5.93 -1.13
C SER A 84 6.61 7.41 -0.94
N ALA A 85 7.66 7.79 -0.20
CA ALA A 85 7.79 9.12 0.37
C ALA A 85 7.79 10.19 -0.72
N PRO A 86 8.65 10.13 -1.76
CA PRO A 86 8.65 11.16 -2.81
C PRO A 86 7.33 11.22 -3.58
N ILE A 87 6.66 10.09 -3.78
CA ILE A 87 5.41 10.04 -4.55
C ILE A 87 4.25 10.63 -3.75
N THR A 88 4.11 10.25 -2.48
CA THR A 88 3.07 10.82 -1.61
C THR A 88 3.31 12.31 -1.39
N LEU A 89 4.57 12.73 -1.19
CA LEU A 89 4.92 14.15 -1.08
C LEU A 89 4.57 14.92 -2.35
N GLY A 90 4.94 14.40 -3.53
CA GLY A 90 4.61 15.01 -4.82
C GLY A 90 3.11 15.14 -5.04
N ALA A 91 2.34 14.09 -4.76
CA ALA A 91 0.88 14.10 -4.86
C ALA A 91 0.24 15.09 -3.86
N THR A 92 0.79 15.18 -2.65
CA THR A 92 0.33 16.12 -1.62
C THR A 92 0.59 17.55 -2.06
N LEU A 93 1.80 17.86 -2.53
CA LEU A 93 2.16 19.20 -3.02
C LEU A 93 1.31 19.60 -4.22
N TRP A 94 1.07 18.68 -5.16
CA TRP A 94 0.18 18.91 -6.29
C TRP A 94 -1.25 19.23 -5.84
N THR A 95 -1.76 18.51 -4.84
CA THR A 95 -3.13 18.70 -4.34
C THR A 95 -3.24 19.97 -3.50
N PHE A 96 -2.15 20.37 -2.82
CA PHE A 96 -2.08 21.55 -1.97
C PHE A 96 -2.48 22.85 -2.68
N ARG A 97 -2.27 22.95 -4.00
CA ARG A 97 -2.72 24.11 -4.80
C ARG A 97 -4.22 24.40 -4.63
N HIS A 98 -5.05 23.37 -4.45
CA HIS A 98 -6.49 23.53 -4.26
C HIS A 98 -6.82 24.19 -2.92
N LEU A 99 -6.00 23.96 -1.89
CA LEU A 99 -6.16 24.61 -0.58
C LEU A 99 -5.86 26.11 -0.65
N VAL A 100 -5.03 26.53 -1.61
CA VAL A 100 -4.72 27.95 -1.83
C VAL A 100 -5.80 28.61 -2.68
N THR A 101 -6.26 27.95 -3.75
CA THR A 101 -7.28 28.51 -4.65
C THR A 101 -8.70 28.44 -4.10
N SER A 102 -8.95 27.54 -3.15
CA SER A 102 -10.26 27.32 -2.54
C SER A 102 -10.07 26.93 -1.07
N PRO A 103 -9.73 27.92 -0.22
CA PRO A 103 -9.39 27.66 1.17
C PRO A 103 -10.60 27.09 1.93
N PRO A 104 -10.41 26.04 2.75
CA PRO A 104 -11.47 25.48 3.57
C PRO A 104 -11.95 26.48 4.63
N ALA A 105 -13.23 26.39 5.00
CA ALA A 105 -13.77 27.16 6.11
C ALA A 105 -13.07 26.81 7.44
N GLY A 106 -13.15 27.67 8.46
CA GLY A 106 -12.42 27.50 9.73
C GLY A 106 -12.60 26.15 10.41
N GLU A 107 -13.84 25.62 10.46
CA GLU A 107 -14.12 24.28 11.00
C GLU A 107 -13.51 23.16 10.16
N GLN A 108 -13.57 23.28 8.82
CA GLN A 108 -12.98 22.31 7.90
C GLN A 108 -11.44 22.29 8.01
N LEU A 109 -10.82 23.45 8.26
CA LEU A 109 -9.39 23.55 8.49
C LEU A 109 -8.97 22.80 9.76
N LEU A 110 -9.73 22.92 10.85
CA LEU A 110 -9.47 22.19 12.10
C LEU A 110 -9.61 20.67 11.91
N VAL A 111 -10.65 20.21 11.21
CA VAL A 111 -10.84 18.79 10.88
C VAL A 111 -9.68 18.27 10.00
N MET A 112 -9.25 19.06 9.01
CA MET A 112 -8.12 18.67 8.16
C MET A 112 -6.81 18.61 8.96
N ALA A 113 -6.52 19.61 9.80
CA ALA A 113 -5.30 19.66 10.60
C ALA A 113 -5.24 18.48 11.60
N THR A 114 -6.33 18.19 12.30
CA THR A 114 -6.41 17.04 13.21
C THR A 114 -6.30 15.71 12.46
N GLY A 115 -6.89 15.60 11.26
CA GLY A 115 -6.74 14.44 10.38
C GLY A 115 -5.29 14.22 9.92
N VAL A 116 -4.58 15.28 9.54
CA VAL A 116 -3.17 15.23 9.15
C VAL A 116 -2.29 14.80 10.32
N LEU A 117 -2.46 15.42 11.49
CA LEU A 117 -1.69 15.09 12.70
C LEU A 117 -1.93 13.64 13.14
N THR A 118 -3.19 13.23 13.21
CA THR A 118 -3.56 11.85 13.58
C THR A 118 -2.99 10.84 12.59
N SER A 119 -3.13 11.10 11.29
CA SER A 119 -2.58 10.22 10.25
C SER A 119 -1.05 10.14 10.30
N GLY A 120 -0.36 11.24 10.63
CA GLY A 120 1.09 11.27 10.81
C GLY A 120 1.55 10.39 11.96
N VAL A 121 0.92 10.54 13.14
CA VAL A 121 1.23 9.75 14.34
C VAL A 121 0.93 8.27 14.11
N VAL A 122 -0.31 7.95 13.69
CA VAL A 122 -0.73 6.56 13.47
C VAL A 122 0.08 5.92 12.33
N GLY A 123 0.37 6.67 11.27
CA GLY A 123 1.19 6.21 10.16
C GLY A 123 2.62 5.85 10.59
N TYR A 124 3.28 6.72 11.36
CA TYR A 124 4.60 6.44 11.91
C TYR A 124 4.61 5.18 12.79
N LEU A 125 3.67 5.09 13.73
CA LEU A 125 3.54 3.92 14.62
C LEU A 125 3.26 2.64 13.83
N SER A 126 2.41 2.71 12.80
CA SER A 126 2.08 1.58 11.94
C SER A 126 3.28 1.10 11.14
N ILE A 127 4.09 2.00 10.58
CA ILE A 127 5.32 1.64 9.86
C ILE A 127 6.32 0.99 10.81
N ALA A 128 6.57 1.60 11.97
CA ALA A 128 7.50 1.06 12.97
C ALA A 128 7.07 -0.34 13.45
N PHE A 129 5.78 -0.52 13.73
CA PHE A 129 5.20 -1.80 14.08
C PHE A 129 5.34 -2.82 12.95
N LEU A 130 4.99 -2.46 11.71
CA LEU A 130 5.02 -3.38 10.57
C LEU A 130 6.45 -3.87 10.29
N LEU A 131 7.43 -2.96 10.31
CA LEU A 131 8.83 -3.34 10.10
C LEU A 131 9.32 -4.30 11.18
N ARG A 132 8.93 -4.08 12.45
CA ARG A 132 9.24 -5.01 13.55
C ARG A 132 8.54 -6.35 13.37
N TYR A 133 7.26 -6.36 12.98
CA TYR A 133 6.48 -7.57 12.76
C TYR A 133 7.08 -8.45 11.65
N LEU A 134 7.44 -7.85 10.51
CA LEU A 134 7.95 -8.57 9.34
C LEU A 134 9.35 -9.17 9.53
N ARG A 135 10.07 -8.84 10.62
CA ARG A 135 11.32 -9.53 10.99
C ARG A 135 11.11 -10.98 11.37
N THR A 136 9.99 -11.27 12.04
CA THR A 136 9.73 -12.59 12.64
C THR A 136 8.49 -13.26 12.09
N HIS A 137 7.65 -12.54 11.35
CA HIS A 137 6.38 -13.04 10.83
C HIS A 137 6.32 -13.00 9.30
N SER A 138 5.47 -13.88 8.74
CA SER A 138 5.12 -13.91 7.32
C SER A 138 4.03 -12.90 6.97
N VAL A 139 3.79 -12.72 5.68
CA VAL A 139 2.71 -11.84 5.20
C VAL A 139 1.32 -12.50 5.23
N ASN A 140 1.20 -13.72 5.78
CA ASN A 140 -0.04 -14.50 5.77
C ASN A 140 -1.22 -13.75 6.40
N LEU A 141 -0.98 -12.97 7.46
CA LEU A 141 -2.00 -12.13 8.07
C LEU A 141 -2.64 -11.18 7.05
N PHE A 142 -1.84 -10.61 6.14
CA PHE A 142 -2.32 -9.71 5.10
C PHE A 142 -3.11 -10.44 4.00
N LEU A 143 -2.78 -11.71 3.69
CA LEU A 143 -3.58 -12.53 2.80
C LEU A 143 -5.00 -12.68 3.36
N TRP A 144 -5.12 -13.18 4.60
CA TRP A 144 -6.42 -13.43 5.22
C TRP A 144 -7.24 -12.17 5.38
N TYR A 145 -6.61 -11.07 5.82
CA TYR A 145 -7.24 -9.76 5.90
C TYR A 145 -7.82 -9.33 4.55
N ARG A 146 -7.05 -9.48 3.46
CA ARG A 146 -7.47 -9.06 2.10
C ARG A 146 -8.56 -9.95 1.53
N LEU A 147 -8.51 -11.25 1.78
CA LEU A 147 -9.58 -12.18 1.40
C LEU A 147 -10.87 -11.85 2.13
N ALA A 148 -10.82 -11.69 3.46
CA ALA A 148 -11.99 -11.34 4.25
C ALA A 148 -12.59 -9.98 3.84
N LEU A 149 -11.75 -8.95 3.66
CA LEU A 149 -12.20 -7.64 3.24
C LEU A 149 -12.77 -7.65 1.81
N GLY A 150 -12.16 -8.40 0.89
CA GLY A 150 -12.66 -8.56 -0.47
C GLY A 150 -14.02 -9.25 -0.51
N LEU A 151 -14.20 -10.32 0.27
CA LEU A 151 -15.48 -11.00 0.43
C LEU A 151 -16.55 -10.06 1.03
N LEU A 152 -16.19 -9.24 2.02
CA LEU A 152 -17.09 -8.25 2.59
C LEU A 152 -17.52 -7.21 1.55
N VAL A 153 -16.58 -6.69 0.73
CA VAL A 153 -16.92 -5.75 -0.35
C VAL A 153 -17.82 -6.40 -1.40
N LEU A 154 -17.58 -7.67 -1.76
CA LEU A 154 -18.47 -8.41 -2.67
C LEU A 154 -19.86 -8.64 -2.09
N ALA A 155 -19.96 -8.95 -0.79
CA ALA A 155 -21.24 -9.09 -0.12
C ALA A 155 -22.03 -7.77 -0.13
N VAL A 156 -21.37 -6.65 0.19
CA VAL A 156 -22.00 -5.32 0.12
C VAL A 156 -22.42 -4.98 -1.31
N TRP A 157 -21.59 -5.29 -2.30
CA TRP A 157 -21.91 -5.12 -3.72
C TRP A 157 -23.14 -5.94 -4.14
N TRP A 158 -23.27 -7.16 -3.60
CA TRP A 158 -24.40 -8.04 -3.86
C TRP A 158 -25.70 -7.53 -3.22
N PHE A 159 -25.68 -7.14 -1.94
CA PHE A 159 -26.87 -6.71 -1.20
C PHE A 159 -27.36 -5.30 -1.57
N ARG A 160 -26.49 -4.43 -2.10
CA ARG A 160 -26.88 -3.11 -2.62
C ARG A 160 -27.27 -3.14 -4.10
N GLY A 161 -27.27 -4.33 -4.72
CA GLY A 161 -27.70 -4.58 -6.09
C GLY A 161 -29.15 -5.00 -6.17
#